data_AF-A0A7X7QM50-F1
#
_entry.id   AF-A0A7X7QM50-F1
#
_cell.length_a   1.000
_cell.length_b   1.000
_cell.length_c   1.000
_cell.angle_alpha   90.00
_cell.angle_beta   90.00
_cell.angle_gamma   90.00
#
_symmetry.space_group_name_H-M   'P 1'
#
loop_
_entity.id
_entity.type
_entity.pdbx_description
1 polymer ?
#
loop_
_entity_poly.entity_id
_entity_poly.type
_entity_poly.pdbx_seq_one_letter_code
_entity_poly.pdbx_strand_id
1 'polypeptide(L)'
;MKRPAGPPSWSPRPRPSGLWRVGLLALLGLFGLAGSLAAGPRLAAASLRFGGSPRLPVAEWASLNYRLENPDGRTVTVRLSVRATAHARAVFEREVVLPPRTVLSGQELITADASEEYIVSLFEGTQRLERTQLPVRAMDQPQAAAVVVLNDGAETSNASALARLAGLDTSVNVTTMSARQAPHHWAVYGHTRLVLVLQPNYRELTSAQFEAVNQHVQRGGTVLFGEPHGTLEAADTPWSGLLPVLPSGVRRVEAVPALDDWGARWWSALPAAQRAGPRQTLADRDGISCLESSERGDGLTVLRQ
;
A
#
# COMPACT_ATOMS: atom_id res chain seq x y z
N MET A 1 -26.50 52.78 -97.34
CA MET A 1 -27.33 52.57 -96.13
C MET A 1 -26.45 52.02 -95.01
N LYS A 2 -26.19 52.82 -93.96
CA LYS A 2 -25.80 52.37 -92.61
C LYS A 2 -25.93 53.58 -91.67
N ARG A 3 -26.83 53.46 -90.69
CA ARG A 3 -27.19 54.48 -89.69
C ARG A 3 -26.09 54.64 -88.62
N PRO A 4 -26.00 55.78 -87.92
CA PRO A 4 -24.97 56.01 -86.91
C PRO A 4 -25.28 55.30 -85.59
N ALA A 5 -24.21 54.95 -84.87
CA ALA A 5 -24.24 54.32 -83.56
C ALA A 5 -24.69 55.31 -82.46
N GLY A 6 -25.66 54.89 -81.63
CA GLY A 6 -26.04 55.60 -80.41
C GLY A 6 -25.11 55.25 -79.23
N PRO A 7 -25.03 56.09 -78.18
CA PRO A 7 -24.14 55.87 -77.05
C PRO A 7 -24.71 54.82 -76.07
N PRO A 8 -23.86 54.14 -75.28
CA PRO A 8 -24.30 53.08 -74.37
C PRO A 8 -24.98 53.65 -73.11
N SER A 9 -26.15 53.11 -72.80
CA SER A 9 -26.92 53.37 -71.58
C SER A 9 -26.22 52.76 -70.36
N TRP A 10 -25.94 53.58 -69.35
CA TRP A 10 -25.47 53.14 -68.04
C TRP A 10 -26.63 52.61 -67.19
N SER A 11 -26.56 51.35 -66.78
CA SER A 11 -27.40 50.78 -65.72
C SER A 11 -26.65 50.79 -64.38
N PRO A 12 -27.20 51.30 -63.27
CA PRO A 12 -26.55 51.23 -61.98
C PRO A 12 -26.61 49.81 -61.41
N ARG A 13 -25.47 49.30 -60.94
CA ARG A 13 -25.39 48.03 -60.19
C ARG A 13 -26.07 48.19 -58.80
N PRO A 14 -26.78 47.17 -58.29
CA PRO A 14 -27.31 47.22 -56.94
C PRO A 14 -26.18 47.13 -55.90
N ARG A 15 -26.26 47.95 -54.85
CA ARG A 15 -25.38 47.88 -53.68
C ARG A 15 -25.69 46.60 -52.88
N PRO A 16 -24.70 45.79 -52.48
CA PRO A 16 -24.94 44.67 -51.60
C PRO A 16 -25.33 45.19 -50.21
N SER A 17 -26.53 44.79 -49.76
CA SER A 17 -27.08 45.09 -48.44
C SER A 17 -26.27 44.40 -47.33
N GLY A 18 -25.99 45.17 -46.27
CA GLY A 18 -25.18 44.79 -45.11
C GLY A 18 -25.78 43.73 -44.19
N LEU A 19 -26.45 42.72 -44.73
CA LEU A 19 -27.06 41.62 -43.95
C LEU A 19 -26.07 40.48 -43.63
N TRP A 20 -24.93 40.41 -44.32
CA TRP A 20 -23.95 39.34 -44.11
C TRP A 20 -23.09 39.50 -42.84
N ARG A 21 -23.02 40.71 -42.26
CA ARG A 21 -22.23 40.97 -41.04
C ARG A 21 -22.93 40.52 -39.76
N VAL A 22 -24.26 40.43 -39.76
CA VAL A 22 -25.02 40.03 -38.56
C VAL A 22 -25.10 38.50 -38.41
N GLY A 23 -25.15 37.75 -39.52
CA GLY A 23 -25.13 36.28 -39.49
C GLY A 23 -23.80 35.68 -39.02
N LEU A 24 -22.67 36.33 -39.29
CA LEU A 24 -21.34 35.82 -38.90
C LEU A 24 -21.07 36.00 -37.40
N LEU A 25 -21.61 37.06 -36.78
CA LEU A 25 -21.48 37.30 -35.32
C LEU A 25 -22.34 36.35 -34.48
N ALA A 26 -23.50 35.93 -34.99
CA ALA A 26 -24.33 34.92 -34.32
C ALA A 26 -23.68 33.51 -34.33
N LEU A 27 -22.93 33.17 -35.39
CA LEU A 27 -22.18 31.92 -35.49
C LEU A 27 -20.91 31.90 -34.64
N LEU A 28 -20.26 33.05 -34.43
CA LEU A 28 -19.14 33.19 -33.49
C LEU A 28 -19.60 33.22 -32.01
N GLY A 29 -20.80 33.73 -31.74
CA GLY A 29 -21.40 33.68 -30.39
C GLY A 29 -21.80 32.28 -29.92
N LEU A 30 -22.15 31.38 -30.86
CA LEU A 30 -22.47 29.98 -30.56
C LEU A 30 -21.24 29.09 -30.37
N PHE A 31 -20.05 29.49 -30.86
CA PHE A 31 -18.78 28.80 -30.60
C PHE A 31 -18.03 29.36 -29.38
N GLY A 32 -18.33 30.58 -28.92
CA GLY A 32 -17.71 31.22 -27.75
C GLY A 32 -18.20 30.71 -26.39
N LEU A 33 -19.22 29.85 -26.38
CA LEU A 33 -19.80 29.19 -25.20
C LEU A 33 -19.59 27.67 -25.24
N ALA A 34 -18.56 27.19 -25.95
CA ALA A 34 -17.96 25.92 -25.60
C ALA A 34 -17.39 26.11 -24.19
N GLY A 35 -18.16 25.66 -23.20
CA GLY A 35 -17.86 25.84 -21.79
C GLY A 35 -16.39 25.54 -21.53
N SER A 36 -15.78 26.37 -20.69
CA SER A 36 -14.58 25.96 -19.97
C SER A 36 -14.96 24.66 -19.26
N LEU A 37 -14.74 23.53 -19.92
CA LEU A 37 -14.85 22.21 -19.32
C LEU A 37 -13.87 22.30 -18.15
N ALA A 38 -14.42 22.40 -16.95
CA ALA A 38 -13.64 22.40 -15.73
C ALA A 38 -12.70 21.20 -15.84
N ALA A 39 -11.39 21.47 -15.86
CA ALA A 39 -10.40 20.44 -16.11
C ALA A 39 -10.42 19.51 -14.89
N GLY A 40 -10.99 18.33 -15.06
CA GLY A 40 -11.13 17.34 -14.00
C GLY A 40 -9.79 16.87 -13.45
N PRO A 41 -9.79 16.16 -12.31
CA PRO A 41 -8.57 15.69 -11.69
C PRO A 41 -7.82 14.71 -12.60
N ARG A 42 -6.49 14.80 -12.57
CA ARG A 42 -5.60 14.08 -13.48
C ARG A 42 -4.33 13.57 -12.79
N LEU A 43 -3.74 12.54 -13.36
CA LEU A 43 -2.45 11.96 -13.02
C LEU A 43 -1.35 12.64 -13.83
N ALA A 44 -0.84 13.76 -13.31
CA ALA A 44 0.19 14.56 -13.98
C ALA A 44 1.52 13.80 -14.18
N ALA A 45 1.88 12.88 -13.27
CA ALA A 45 3.04 12.02 -13.42
C ALA A 45 2.89 10.73 -12.60
N ALA A 46 3.48 9.64 -13.08
CA ALA A 46 3.67 8.41 -12.31
C ALA A 46 4.96 7.71 -12.72
N SER A 47 5.63 7.06 -11.77
CA SER A 47 6.77 6.19 -12.05
C SER A 47 6.90 5.09 -11.00
N LEU A 48 7.42 3.95 -11.41
CA LEU A 48 7.73 2.82 -10.55
C LEU A 48 9.24 2.63 -10.44
N ARG A 49 9.73 2.44 -9.22
CA ARG A 49 11.17 2.30 -8.95
C ARG A 49 11.44 1.27 -7.87
N PHE A 50 12.48 0.47 -8.05
CA PHE A 50 13.11 -0.31 -6.99
C PHE A 50 14.41 0.40 -6.58
N GLY A 51 14.42 1.04 -5.42
CA GLY A 51 15.46 1.99 -5.05
C GLY A 51 15.59 3.10 -6.10
N GLY A 52 16.78 3.24 -6.71
CA GLY A 52 17.01 4.19 -7.81
C GLY A 52 16.69 3.66 -9.21
N SER A 53 16.39 2.36 -9.35
CA SER A 53 16.32 1.66 -10.63
C SER A 53 14.89 1.48 -11.15
N PRO A 54 14.64 1.58 -12.48
CA PRO A 54 13.38 1.18 -13.10
C PRO A 54 13.26 -0.34 -13.30
N ARG A 55 14.31 -1.10 -12.96
CA ARG A 55 14.28 -2.57 -12.99
C ARG A 55 13.64 -3.08 -11.71
N LEU A 56 12.59 -3.89 -11.83
CA LEU A 56 11.82 -4.39 -10.71
C LEU A 56 12.11 -5.89 -10.52
N PRO A 57 12.74 -6.28 -9.40
CA PRO A 57 12.80 -7.68 -9.03
C PRO A 57 11.40 -8.18 -8.68
N VAL A 58 11.08 -9.41 -9.10
CA VAL A 58 9.77 -10.02 -8.84
C VAL A 58 9.61 -10.31 -7.35
N ALA A 59 8.38 -10.14 -6.83
CA ALA A 59 8.01 -10.34 -5.43
C ALA A 59 8.72 -9.40 -4.43
N GLU A 60 9.37 -8.36 -4.95
CA GLU A 60 10.02 -7.32 -4.17
C GLU A 60 9.18 -6.06 -4.10
N TRP A 61 9.51 -5.19 -3.16
CA TRP A 61 8.79 -3.92 -3.05
C TRP A 61 9.41 -2.82 -3.88
N ALA A 62 8.54 -2.11 -4.59
CA ALA A 62 8.86 -0.95 -5.39
C ALA A 62 8.10 0.27 -4.86
N SER A 63 8.67 1.45 -5.08
CA SER A 63 8.01 2.72 -4.83
C SER A 63 7.25 3.18 -6.06
N LEU A 64 5.93 3.35 -5.92
CA LEU A 64 5.09 4.14 -6.81
C LEU A 64 5.22 5.60 -6.41
N ASN A 65 5.86 6.39 -7.26
CA ASN A 65 5.87 7.84 -7.14
C ASN A 65 4.80 8.40 -8.06
N TYR A 66 3.94 9.27 -7.56
CA TYR A 66 2.88 9.87 -8.37
C TYR A 66 2.69 11.35 -8.05
N ARG A 67 2.09 12.06 -9.02
CA ARG A 67 1.65 13.44 -8.89
C ARG A 67 0.24 13.56 -9.42
N LEU A 68 -0.70 13.86 -8.52
CA LEU A 68 -2.09 14.14 -8.83
C LEU A 68 -2.30 15.65 -8.88
N GLU A 69 -3.15 16.10 -9.80
CA GLU A 69 -3.54 17.49 -9.94
C GLU A 69 -5.05 17.56 -9.97
N ASN A 70 -5.63 18.47 -9.18
CA ASN A 70 -7.04 18.83 -9.26
C ASN A 70 -7.14 20.29 -9.72
N PRO A 71 -7.34 20.55 -11.02
CA PRO A 71 -7.56 21.90 -11.54
C PRO A 71 -8.93 22.48 -11.14
N ASP A 72 -9.89 21.64 -10.74
CA ASP A 72 -11.25 22.04 -10.45
C ASP A 72 -11.34 22.95 -9.21
N GLY A 73 -12.43 23.73 -9.17
CA GLY A 73 -12.79 24.57 -8.02
C GLY A 73 -13.43 23.81 -6.85
N ARG A 74 -13.56 22.47 -6.93
CA ARG A 74 -14.22 21.63 -5.92
C ARG A 74 -13.27 20.56 -5.38
N THR A 75 -13.48 20.14 -4.14
CA THR A 75 -12.82 18.95 -3.59
C THR A 75 -13.35 17.71 -4.30
N VAL A 76 -12.45 16.83 -4.73
CA VAL A 76 -12.81 15.55 -5.37
C VAL A 76 -12.13 14.40 -4.65
N THR A 77 -12.83 13.28 -4.50
CA THR A 77 -12.22 12.03 -4.03
C THR A 77 -11.93 11.15 -5.22
N VAL A 78 -10.66 10.78 -5.40
CA VAL A 78 -10.21 9.94 -6.51
C VAL A 78 -9.60 8.64 -5.99
N ARG A 79 -9.75 7.57 -6.76
CA ARG A 79 -9.11 6.29 -6.48
C ARG A 79 -7.98 6.04 -7.46
N LEU A 80 -6.77 5.92 -6.93
CA LEU A 80 -5.57 5.51 -7.66
C LEU A 80 -5.46 3.98 -7.61
N SER A 81 -5.38 3.32 -8.76
CA SER A 81 -5.28 1.86 -8.88
C SER A 81 -4.09 1.51 -9.77
N VAL A 82 -3.25 0.58 -9.33
CA VAL A 82 -2.12 0.06 -10.09
C VAL A 82 -2.34 -1.43 -10.32
N ARG A 83 -2.17 -1.85 -11.57
CA ARG A 83 -2.27 -3.25 -12.00
C ARG A 83 -1.05 -3.64 -12.80
N ALA A 84 -0.49 -4.81 -12.53
CA ALA A 84 0.41 -5.46 -13.47
C ALA A 84 -0.39 -5.88 -14.71
N THR A 85 0.19 -5.87 -15.91
CA THR A 85 -0.51 -6.38 -17.10
C THR A 85 -0.56 -7.90 -17.15
N ALA A 86 0.42 -8.57 -16.55
CA ALA A 86 0.46 -10.02 -16.42
C ALA A 86 -0.76 -10.59 -15.66
N HIS A 87 -1.35 -9.80 -14.74
CA HIS A 87 -2.48 -10.23 -13.92
C HIS A 87 -3.57 -9.16 -13.84
N ALA A 88 -4.84 -9.55 -13.97
CA ALA A 88 -5.96 -8.58 -13.97
C ALA A 88 -6.21 -7.89 -12.60
N ARG A 89 -5.52 -8.32 -11.54
CA ARG A 89 -5.75 -7.86 -10.16
C ARG A 89 -4.92 -6.61 -9.86
N ALA A 90 -5.48 -5.70 -9.08
CA ALA A 90 -4.74 -4.56 -8.56
C ALA A 90 -3.67 -5.02 -7.56
N VAL A 91 -2.44 -4.56 -7.80
CA VAL A 91 -1.31 -4.71 -6.86
C VAL A 91 -1.31 -3.58 -5.82
N PHE A 92 -2.06 -2.51 -6.09
CA PHE A 92 -2.25 -1.38 -5.18
C PHE A 92 -3.53 -0.62 -5.52
N GLU A 93 -4.31 -0.23 -4.50
CA GLU A 93 -5.39 0.75 -4.63
C GLU A 93 -5.41 1.69 -3.43
N ARG A 94 -5.70 2.98 -3.68
CA ARG A 94 -5.85 3.98 -2.62
C ARG A 94 -6.85 5.07 -3.02
N GLU A 95 -7.69 5.45 -2.08
CA GLU A 95 -8.51 6.66 -2.19
C GLU A 95 -7.75 7.88 -1.68
N VAL A 96 -7.85 8.98 -2.41
CA VAL A 96 -7.19 10.24 -2.14
C VAL A 96 -8.20 11.37 -2.27
N VAL A 97 -8.34 12.17 -1.21
CA VAL A 97 -9.12 13.41 -1.24
C VAL A 97 -8.22 14.52 -1.78
N LEU A 98 -8.60 15.10 -2.92
CA LEU A 98 -7.90 16.20 -3.59
C LEU A 98 -8.69 17.51 -3.40
N PRO A 99 -8.17 18.47 -2.62
CA PRO A 99 -8.78 19.80 -2.49
C PRO A 99 -8.86 20.56 -3.83
N PRO A 100 -9.63 21.66 -3.92
CA PRO A 100 -9.67 22.50 -5.10
C PRO A 100 -8.29 23.05 -5.46
N ARG A 101 -7.98 23.13 -6.76
CA ARG A 101 -6.78 23.80 -7.30
C ARG A 101 -5.47 23.38 -6.62
N THR A 102 -5.34 22.09 -6.29
CA THR A 102 -4.16 21.56 -5.62
C THR A 102 -3.42 20.53 -6.45
N VAL A 103 -2.14 20.38 -6.10
CA VAL A 103 -1.25 19.37 -6.63
C VAL A 103 -0.74 18.57 -5.45
N LEU A 104 -0.92 17.25 -5.52
CA LEU A 104 -0.50 16.32 -4.48
C LEU A 104 0.54 15.36 -5.07
N SER A 105 1.72 15.34 -4.47
CA SER A 105 2.74 14.34 -4.78
C SER A 105 2.77 13.30 -3.67
N GLY A 106 2.91 12.03 -4.03
CA GLY A 106 2.97 10.93 -3.08
C GLY A 106 3.94 9.84 -3.50
N GLN A 107 4.36 9.06 -2.53
CA GLN A 107 5.16 7.86 -2.71
C GLN A 107 4.51 6.73 -1.91
N GLU A 108 4.23 5.62 -2.56
CA GLU A 108 3.62 4.45 -1.94
C GLU A 108 4.42 3.20 -2.26
N LEU A 109 4.43 2.26 -1.31
CA LEU A 109 4.98 0.93 -1.56
C LEU A 109 3.98 0.09 -2.33
N ILE A 110 4.46 -0.62 -3.34
CA ILE A 110 3.73 -1.64 -4.07
C ILE A 110 4.58 -2.91 -4.16
N THR A 111 3.95 -4.06 -4.35
CA THR A 111 4.68 -5.28 -4.71
C THR A 111 4.87 -5.34 -6.21
N ALA A 112 6.11 -5.53 -6.62
CA ALA A 112 6.45 -5.85 -7.99
C ALA A 112 6.05 -7.31 -8.29
N ASP A 113 5.19 -7.44 -9.27
CA ASP A 113 4.82 -8.67 -9.94
C ASP A 113 5.73 -8.94 -11.15
N ALA A 114 5.68 -10.17 -11.67
CA ALA A 114 6.39 -10.60 -12.87
C ALA A 114 5.76 -10.01 -14.15
N SER A 115 5.90 -8.70 -14.31
CA SER A 115 5.29 -7.93 -15.40
C SER A 115 6.25 -6.88 -15.96
N GLU A 116 6.28 -6.76 -17.27
CA GLU A 116 7.05 -5.74 -18.01
C GLU A 116 6.28 -4.41 -18.14
N GLU A 117 4.98 -4.43 -17.87
CA GLU A 117 4.14 -3.24 -17.93
C GLU A 117 3.21 -3.17 -16.73
N TYR A 118 3.04 -1.96 -16.20
CA TYR A 118 2.05 -1.63 -15.19
C TYR A 118 1.10 -0.58 -15.72
N ILE A 119 -0.18 -0.70 -15.36
CA ILE A 119 -1.20 0.28 -15.69
C ILE A 119 -1.58 1.01 -14.40
N VAL A 120 -1.33 2.31 -14.39
CA VAL A 120 -1.84 3.22 -13.36
C VAL A 120 -3.12 3.85 -13.87
N SER A 121 -4.20 3.72 -13.13
CA SER A 121 -5.50 4.28 -13.49
C SER A 121 -6.02 5.17 -12.37
N LEU A 122 -6.61 6.31 -12.75
CA LEU A 122 -7.28 7.24 -11.85
C LEU A 122 -8.78 7.16 -12.08
N PHE A 123 -9.55 7.02 -11.00
CA PHE A 123 -11.01 6.95 -11.04
C PHE A 123 -11.63 8.03 -10.16
N GLU A 124 -12.77 8.59 -10.58
CA GLU A 124 -13.70 9.34 -9.71
C GLU A 124 -14.98 8.50 -9.63
N GLY A 125 -15.24 7.91 -8.45
CA GLY A 125 -16.25 6.86 -8.31
C GLY A 125 -15.93 5.65 -9.21
N THR A 126 -16.86 5.33 -10.12
CA THR A 126 -16.70 4.22 -11.09
C THR A 126 -16.12 4.68 -12.42
N GLN A 127 -16.07 5.98 -12.70
CA GLN A 127 -15.60 6.51 -13.96
C GLN A 127 -14.08 6.56 -13.96
N ARG A 128 -13.45 5.94 -14.97
CA ARG A 128 -12.01 6.09 -15.19
C ARG A 128 -11.75 7.44 -15.84
N LEU A 129 -11.00 8.29 -15.16
CA LEU A 129 -10.59 9.60 -15.65
C LEU A 129 -9.34 9.49 -16.53
N GLU A 130 -8.36 8.72 -16.06
CA GLU A 130 -7.06 8.62 -16.73
C GLU A 130 -6.46 7.22 -16.63
N ARG A 131 -5.59 6.89 -17.59
CA ARG A 131 -4.83 5.65 -17.64
C ARG A 131 -3.43 5.93 -18.21
N THR A 132 -2.41 5.54 -17.47
CA THR A 132 -1.01 5.66 -17.86
C THR A 132 -0.34 4.29 -17.80
N GLN A 133 0.37 3.93 -18.87
CA GLN A 133 1.21 2.75 -18.89
C GLN A 133 2.62 3.10 -18.42
N LEU A 134 3.15 2.28 -17.52
CA LEU A 134 4.49 2.38 -16.99
C LEU A 134 5.27 1.15 -17.47
N PRO A 135 6.12 1.28 -18.50
CA PRO A 135 7.04 0.23 -18.87
C PRO A 135 8.07 0.08 -17.76
N VAL A 136 8.31 -1.15 -17.34
CA VAL A 136 9.36 -1.51 -16.39
C VAL A 136 10.22 -2.59 -17.02
N ARG A 137 11.32 -2.99 -16.36
CA ARG A 137 12.02 -4.22 -16.72
C ARG A 137 11.92 -5.19 -15.57
N ALA A 138 11.27 -6.33 -15.77
CA ALA A 138 11.27 -7.36 -14.74
C ALA A 138 12.69 -7.95 -14.64
N MET A 139 13.12 -8.25 -13.42
CA MET A 139 14.33 -9.01 -13.17
C MET A 139 13.94 -10.38 -12.65
N ASP A 140 14.27 -11.41 -13.41
CA ASP A 140 14.28 -12.78 -12.90
C ASP A 140 15.34 -12.86 -11.81
N GLN A 141 14.86 -12.96 -10.57
CA GLN A 141 15.66 -13.34 -9.42
C GLN A 141 15.14 -14.69 -8.90
N PRO A 142 15.99 -15.51 -8.25
CA PRO A 142 15.52 -16.65 -7.50
C PRO A 142 14.38 -16.18 -6.59
N GLN A 143 13.24 -16.89 -6.60
CA GLN A 143 12.10 -16.51 -5.77
C GLN A 143 12.55 -16.49 -4.30
N ALA A 144 12.78 -15.30 -3.77
CA ALA A 144 13.05 -15.11 -2.37
C ALA A 144 11.72 -15.04 -1.63
N ALA A 145 11.67 -15.61 -0.43
CA ALA A 145 10.55 -15.38 0.46
C ALA A 145 10.62 -13.94 0.98
N ALA A 146 9.62 -13.11 0.66
CA ALA A 146 9.55 -11.75 1.19
C ALA A 146 9.01 -11.75 2.62
N VAL A 147 9.76 -11.16 3.55
CA VAL A 147 9.37 -10.93 4.95
C VAL A 147 9.32 -9.43 5.21
N VAL A 148 8.22 -8.98 5.77
CA VAL A 148 8.01 -7.60 6.19
C VAL A 148 8.32 -7.48 7.67
N VAL A 149 8.97 -6.40 8.06
CA VAL A 149 9.18 -6.07 9.47
C VAL A 149 8.59 -4.70 9.75
N LEU A 150 7.57 -4.64 10.60
CA LEU A 150 7.03 -3.39 11.13
C LEU A 150 7.75 -3.05 12.43
N ASN A 151 8.57 -2.01 12.41
CA ASN A 151 9.38 -1.63 13.57
C ASN A 151 9.72 -0.12 13.55
N ASP A 152 9.39 0.58 14.64
CA ASP A 152 9.82 1.95 14.93
C ASP A 152 10.80 2.02 16.11
N GLY A 153 11.09 0.89 16.76
CA GLY A 153 12.05 0.79 17.86
C GLY A 153 13.50 1.06 17.42
N ALA A 154 14.28 1.63 18.34
CA ALA A 154 15.70 1.97 18.12
C ALA A 154 16.58 0.74 17.86
N GLU A 155 16.19 -0.41 18.42
CA GLU A 155 16.75 -1.68 18.01
C GLU A 155 16.03 -2.12 16.74
N THR A 156 16.72 -1.95 15.60
CA THR A 156 16.52 -2.88 14.50
C THR A 156 16.99 -4.23 15.00
N SER A 157 16.12 -4.91 15.74
CA SER A 157 16.04 -6.36 15.81
C SER A 157 16.75 -6.99 14.62
N ASN A 158 17.54 -8.03 14.90
CA ASN A 158 18.33 -8.79 13.95
C ASN A 158 17.50 -9.46 12.82
N ALA A 159 16.36 -8.91 12.41
CA ALA A 159 15.57 -9.36 11.29
C ALA A 159 16.39 -9.42 10.00
N SER A 160 17.39 -8.55 9.80
CA SER A 160 18.35 -8.69 8.70
C SER A 160 19.28 -9.90 8.84
N ALA A 161 19.46 -10.43 10.06
CA ALA A 161 20.12 -11.71 10.29
C ALA A 161 19.26 -12.92 9.87
N LEU A 162 17.92 -12.77 9.71
CA LEU A 162 17.10 -13.83 9.11
C LEU A 162 17.58 -14.15 7.70
N ALA A 163 17.98 -13.13 6.92
CA ALA A 163 18.55 -13.32 5.59
C ALA A 163 19.93 -14.03 5.62
N ARG A 164 20.56 -14.15 6.80
CA ARG A 164 21.89 -14.76 7.00
C ARG A 164 21.85 -16.07 7.77
N LEU A 165 20.68 -16.56 8.18
CA LEU A 165 20.54 -17.83 8.86
C LEU A 165 20.97 -18.97 7.94
N ALA A 166 22.09 -19.61 8.30
CA ALA A 166 22.55 -20.82 7.63
C ALA A 166 21.50 -21.93 7.80
N GLY A 167 21.07 -22.53 6.68
CA GLY A 167 20.08 -23.61 6.68
C GLY A 167 18.69 -23.25 6.12
N LEU A 168 18.48 -22.01 5.64
CA LEU A 168 17.29 -21.68 4.87
C LEU A 168 17.45 -22.17 3.41
N ASP A 169 16.59 -23.10 2.99
CA ASP A 169 16.55 -23.61 1.60
C ASP A 169 16.14 -22.55 0.58
N THR A 170 15.57 -21.43 1.04
CA THR A 170 15.11 -20.31 0.20
C THR A 170 15.78 -19.03 0.69
N SER A 171 16.29 -18.20 -0.22
CA SER A 171 16.73 -16.85 0.11
C SER A 171 15.56 -16.05 0.69
N VAL A 172 15.78 -15.31 1.77
CA VAL A 172 14.76 -14.48 2.41
C VAL A 172 15.11 -13.02 2.19
N ASN A 173 14.16 -12.26 1.64
CA ASN A 173 14.31 -10.82 1.47
C ASN A 173 13.51 -10.14 2.57
N VAL A 174 14.22 -9.41 3.43
CA VAL A 174 13.65 -8.75 4.61
C VAL A 174 13.57 -7.28 4.33
N THR A 175 12.35 -6.73 4.37
CA THR A 175 12.15 -5.28 4.31
C THR A 175 11.56 -4.76 5.60
N THR A 176 12.31 -3.86 6.24
CA THR A 176 11.89 -3.17 7.46
C THR A 176 11.25 -1.83 7.12
N MET A 177 10.15 -1.50 7.81
CA MET A 177 9.44 -0.24 7.67
C MET A 177 8.92 0.26 9.01
N SER A 178 8.78 1.59 9.09
CA SER A 178 8.06 2.27 10.17
C SER A 178 6.54 2.09 10.04
N ALA A 179 5.81 2.35 11.11
CA ALA A 179 4.35 2.45 11.10
C ALA A 179 3.84 3.41 10.02
N ARG A 180 4.45 4.59 9.87
CA ARG A 180 4.11 5.58 8.83
C ARG A 180 4.18 5.04 7.40
N GLN A 181 5.09 4.10 7.16
CA GLN A 181 5.36 3.54 5.84
C GLN A 181 4.57 2.27 5.55
N ALA A 182 3.80 1.77 6.52
CA ALA A 182 2.98 0.58 6.34
C ALA A 182 2.05 0.71 5.12
N PRO A 183 1.95 -0.31 4.25
CA PRO A 183 1.02 -0.28 3.13
C PRO A 183 -0.44 -0.04 3.55
N HIS A 184 -1.12 0.83 2.81
CA HIS A 184 -2.54 1.15 3.02
C HIS A 184 -3.50 0.13 2.38
N HIS A 185 -2.98 -0.86 1.66
CA HIS A 185 -3.79 -1.82 0.91
C HIS A 185 -3.20 -3.23 0.98
N TRP A 186 -4.06 -4.21 1.24
CA TRP A 186 -3.67 -5.60 1.51
C TRP A 186 -2.87 -6.24 0.36
N ALA A 187 -3.10 -5.82 -0.89
CA ALA A 187 -2.45 -6.39 -2.07
C ALA A 187 -0.92 -6.21 -2.06
N VAL A 188 -0.41 -5.21 -1.35
CA VAL A 188 1.03 -4.97 -1.20
C VAL A 188 1.71 -6.03 -0.32
N TYR A 189 0.92 -6.77 0.46
CA TYR A 189 1.36 -7.96 1.20
C TYR A 189 1.14 -9.26 0.40
N GLY A 190 0.72 -9.18 -0.86
CA GLY A 190 0.28 -10.36 -1.64
C GLY A 190 1.36 -11.42 -1.85
N HIS A 191 2.63 -11.00 -1.94
CA HIS A 191 3.78 -11.91 -2.11
C HIS A 191 4.60 -12.08 -0.82
N THR A 192 4.18 -11.47 0.29
CA THR A 192 4.90 -11.57 1.55
C THR A 192 4.53 -12.88 2.23
N ARG A 193 5.52 -13.68 2.62
CA ARG A 193 5.29 -14.90 3.40
C ARG A 193 4.93 -14.60 4.84
N LEU A 194 5.49 -13.50 5.37
CA LEU A 194 5.33 -13.14 6.78
C LEU A 194 5.34 -11.63 6.94
N VAL A 195 4.41 -11.12 7.75
CA VAL A 195 4.49 -9.79 8.35
C VAL A 195 4.89 -9.94 9.82
N LEU A 196 6.14 -9.60 10.11
CA LEU A 196 6.72 -9.59 11.45
C LEU A 196 6.45 -8.22 12.10
N VAL A 197 5.63 -8.21 13.14
CA VAL A 197 5.33 -7.02 13.94
C VAL A 197 6.23 -7.03 15.16
N LEU A 198 7.10 -6.03 15.27
CA LEU A 198 8.02 -5.89 16.38
C LEU A 198 7.54 -4.77 17.29
N GLN A 199 8.11 -3.57 17.19
CA GLN A 199 7.71 -2.42 18.00
C GLN A 199 7.33 -1.24 17.10
N PRO A 200 6.28 -1.34 16.25
CA PRO A 200 5.81 -0.18 15.50
C PRO A 200 5.11 0.81 16.43
N ASN A 201 5.19 2.10 16.11
CA ASN A 201 4.40 3.12 16.79
C ASN A 201 2.96 3.06 16.29
N TYR A 202 2.11 2.29 16.96
CA TYR A 202 0.72 2.07 16.58
C TYR A 202 -0.11 3.35 16.41
N ARG A 203 0.27 4.45 17.07
CA ARG A 203 -0.42 5.75 16.94
C ARG A 203 -0.21 6.42 15.58
N GLU A 204 0.81 6.00 14.85
CA GLU A 204 1.11 6.51 13.52
C GLU A 204 0.43 5.70 12.41
N LEU A 205 -0.15 4.54 12.76
CA LEU A 205 -0.95 3.75 11.84
C LEU A 205 -2.34 4.37 11.65
N THR A 206 -2.73 4.48 10.39
CA THR A 206 -4.08 4.85 9.98
C THR A 206 -5.00 3.63 10.00
N SER A 207 -6.32 3.87 10.05
CA SER A 207 -7.32 2.79 9.95
C SER A 207 -7.15 1.93 8.69
N ALA A 208 -6.73 2.55 7.58
CA ALA A 208 -6.47 1.82 6.33
C ALA A 208 -5.27 0.87 6.43
N GLN A 209 -4.22 1.25 7.15
CA GLN A 209 -3.05 0.39 7.37
C GLN A 209 -3.36 -0.76 8.32
N PHE A 210 -4.12 -0.51 9.40
CA PHE A 210 -4.64 -1.59 10.25
C PHE A 210 -5.46 -2.59 9.43
N GLU A 211 -6.40 -2.09 8.64
CA GLU A 211 -7.29 -2.91 7.83
C GLU A 211 -6.57 -3.67 6.72
N ALA A 212 -5.52 -3.10 6.12
CA ALA A 212 -4.71 -3.76 5.11
C ALA A 212 -4.06 -5.05 5.63
N VAL A 213 -3.54 -5.03 6.86
CA VAL A 213 -2.96 -6.22 7.51
C VAL A 213 -4.06 -7.22 7.92
N ASN A 214 -5.20 -6.75 8.46
CA ASN A 214 -6.34 -7.62 8.75
C ASN A 214 -6.80 -8.38 7.51
N GLN A 215 -6.96 -7.69 6.38
CA GLN A 215 -7.37 -8.29 5.11
C GLN A 215 -6.29 -9.23 4.54
N HIS A 216 -5.01 -8.94 4.76
CA HIS A 216 -3.94 -9.87 4.41
C HIS A 216 -4.11 -11.21 5.16
N VAL A 217 -4.33 -11.17 6.47
CA VAL A 217 -4.56 -12.38 7.30
C VAL A 217 -5.84 -13.12 6.88
N GLN A 218 -6.94 -12.40 6.68
CA GLN A 218 -8.22 -12.99 6.22
C GLN A 218 -8.09 -13.71 4.88
N ARG A 219 -7.11 -13.32 4.05
CA ARG A 219 -6.81 -13.94 2.75
C ARG A 219 -5.79 -15.09 2.85
N GLY A 220 -5.43 -15.51 4.06
CA GLY A 220 -4.48 -16.61 4.32
C GLY A 220 -3.03 -16.14 4.51
N GLY A 221 -2.80 -14.83 4.61
CA GLY A 221 -1.51 -14.27 4.98
C GLY A 221 -1.13 -14.57 6.44
N THR A 222 0.16 -14.49 6.75
CA THR A 222 0.67 -14.75 8.11
C THR A 222 1.25 -13.49 8.74
N VAL A 223 0.82 -13.21 9.96
CA VAL A 223 1.37 -12.16 10.83
C VAL A 223 1.98 -12.82 12.05
N LEU A 224 3.19 -12.42 12.44
CA LEU A 224 3.85 -12.85 13.67
C LEU A 224 4.17 -11.62 14.51
N PHE A 225 3.75 -11.62 15.76
CA PHE A 225 4.17 -10.62 16.74
C PHE A 225 5.42 -11.15 17.44
N GLY A 226 6.57 -10.53 17.14
CA GLY A 226 7.89 -11.03 17.52
C GLY A 226 8.48 -10.40 18.78
N GLU A 227 7.94 -9.27 19.24
CA GLU A 227 8.44 -8.54 20.40
C GLU A 227 7.34 -8.40 21.46
N PRO A 228 7.60 -8.75 22.74
CA PRO A 228 6.56 -8.71 23.77
C PRO A 228 5.96 -7.32 23.97
N HIS A 229 6.78 -6.26 23.92
CA HIS A 229 6.31 -4.90 24.11
C HIS A 229 5.31 -4.49 23.03
N GLY A 230 5.64 -4.68 21.75
CA GLY A 230 4.71 -4.35 20.67
C GLY A 230 3.53 -5.30 20.59
N THR A 231 3.66 -6.56 21.03
CA THR A 231 2.53 -7.50 21.16
C THR A 231 1.51 -7.00 22.18
N LEU A 232 1.97 -6.49 23.32
CA LEU A 232 1.11 -5.91 24.35
C LEU A 232 0.37 -4.68 23.83
N GLU A 233 1.09 -3.75 23.19
CA GLU A 233 0.46 -2.54 22.65
C GLU A 233 -0.55 -2.85 21.56
N ALA A 234 -0.31 -3.88 20.73
CA ALA A 234 -1.27 -4.31 19.69
C ALA A 234 -2.63 -4.70 20.27
N ALA A 235 -2.70 -5.16 21.52
CA ALA A 235 -3.95 -5.57 22.16
C ALA A 235 -4.93 -4.41 22.37
N ASP A 236 -4.45 -3.17 22.40
CA ASP A 236 -5.27 -1.97 22.52
C ASP A 236 -5.56 -1.32 21.15
N THR A 237 -5.35 -2.07 20.06
CA THR A 237 -5.52 -1.59 18.68
C THR A 237 -6.51 -2.46 17.90
N PRO A 238 -6.88 -2.06 16.66
CA PRO A 238 -7.65 -2.91 15.76
C PRO A 238 -6.99 -4.27 15.44
N TRP A 239 -5.71 -4.48 15.74
CA TRP A 239 -5.03 -5.78 15.60
C TRP A 239 -5.18 -6.70 16.81
N SER A 240 -5.90 -6.30 17.85
CA SER A 240 -6.23 -7.17 19.00
C SER A 240 -6.83 -8.51 18.58
N GLY A 241 -7.67 -8.53 17.54
CA GLY A 241 -8.25 -9.75 16.97
C GLY A 241 -7.27 -10.63 16.19
N LEU A 242 -6.08 -10.13 15.85
CA LEU A 242 -5.00 -10.91 15.22
C LEU A 242 -4.11 -11.60 16.25
N LEU A 243 -4.16 -11.18 17.52
CA LEU A 243 -3.37 -11.79 18.56
C LEU A 243 -3.92 -13.18 18.89
N PRO A 244 -3.07 -14.23 18.93
CA PRO A 244 -3.51 -15.58 19.31
C PRO A 244 -3.96 -15.66 20.78
N VAL A 245 -3.58 -14.66 21.58
CA VAL A 245 -3.89 -14.54 23.00
C VAL A 245 -4.21 -13.09 23.33
N LEU A 246 -5.19 -12.87 24.21
CA LEU A 246 -5.43 -11.55 24.79
C LEU A 246 -4.56 -11.41 26.05
N PRO A 247 -3.74 -10.34 26.14
CA PRO A 247 -3.03 -10.02 27.37
C PRO A 247 -4.02 -9.81 28.52
N SER A 248 -3.92 -10.60 29.59
CA SER A 248 -4.75 -10.38 30.78
C SER A 248 -4.08 -9.46 31.79
N GLY A 249 -2.77 -9.24 31.67
CA GLY A 249 -2.02 -8.35 32.53
C GLY A 249 -0.52 -8.42 32.32
N VAL A 250 0.16 -7.35 32.72
CA VAL A 250 1.62 -7.24 32.73
C VAL A 250 2.10 -7.47 34.16
N ARG A 251 3.03 -8.40 34.33
CA ARG A 251 3.70 -8.63 35.61
C ARG A 251 5.20 -8.50 35.43
N ARG A 252 5.83 -7.72 36.31
CA ARG A 252 7.29 -7.69 36.43
C ARG A 252 7.76 -9.01 37.05
N VAL A 253 8.67 -9.69 36.37
CA VAL A 253 9.36 -10.88 36.86
C VAL A 253 10.85 -10.56 36.99
N GLU A 254 11.48 -11.06 38.05
CA GLU A 254 12.91 -10.79 38.32
C GLU A 254 13.83 -11.72 37.51
N ALA A 255 13.31 -12.86 37.07
CA ALA A 255 13.97 -13.81 36.19
C ALA A 255 12.96 -14.48 35.27
N VAL A 256 13.34 -14.74 34.02
CA VAL A 256 12.60 -15.62 33.11
C VAL A 256 13.17 -17.02 33.30
N PRO A 257 12.45 -17.92 34.01
CA PRO A 257 12.90 -19.31 34.11
C PRO A 257 12.85 -19.96 32.73
N ALA A 258 13.58 -21.06 32.53
CA ALA A 258 13.44 -21.86 31.31
C ALA A 258 11.95 -22.15 31.05
N LEU A 259 11.53 -22.13 29.78
CA LEU A 259 10.10 -22.25 29.43
C LEU A 259 9.50 -23.56 29.98
N ASP A 260 10.34 -24.60 30.07
CA ASP A 260 9.95 -25.87 30.62
C ASP A 260 9.72 -25.82 32.15
N ASP A 261 10.56 -25.10 32.89
CA ASP A 261 10.35 -24.83 34.33
C ASP A 261 9.10 -23.99 34.58
N TRP A 262 8.82 -23.06 33.68
CA TRP A 262 7.59 -22.26 33.74
C TRP A 262 6.36 -23.13 33.49
N GLY A 263 6.40 -23.97 32.45
CA GLY A 263 5.36 -24.95 32.14
C GLY A 263 5.15 -25.97 33.28
N ALA A 264 6.22 -26.39 33.97
CA ALA A 264 6.13 -27.29 35.13
C ALA A 264 5.44 -26.64 36.33
N ARG A 265 5.74 -25.36 36.61
CA ARG A 265 5.07 -24.59 37.67
C ARG A 265 3.59 -24.37 37.37
N TRP A 266 3.26 -24.05 36.13
CA TRP A 266 1.86 -23.89 35.73
C TRP A 266 1.10 -25.22 35.78
N TRP A 267 1.68 -26.29 35.21
CA TRP A 267 1.08 -27.63 35.25
C TRP A 267 0.83 -28.13 36.67
N SER A 268 1.74 -27.86 37.60
CA SER A 268 1.58 -28.26 39.00
C SER A 268 0.52 -27.43 39.75
N ALA A 269 0.27 -26.19 39.32
CA ALA A 269 -0.81 -25.35 39.85
C ALA A 269 -2.21 -25.73 39.35
N LEU A 270 -2.32 -26.51 38.26
CA LEU A 270 -3.62 -26.98 37.76
C LEU A 270 -4.29 -27.98 38.72
N PRO A 271 -5.62 -27.87 38.93
CA PRO A 271 -6.40 -28.89 39.61
C PRO A 271 -6.15 -30.29 39.03
N ALA A 272 -6.11 -31.32 39.88
CA ALA A 272 -5.82 -32.69 39.44
C ALA A 272 -6.76 -33.18 38.32
N ALA A 273 -8.01 -32.72 38.31
CA ALA A 273 -9.01 -33.02 37.28
C ALA A 273 -8.65 -32.46 35.88
N GLN A 274 -7.79 -31.44 35.80
CA GLN A 274 -7.37 -30.80 34.54
C GLN A 274 -6.01 -31.33 34.04
N ARG A 275 -5.31 -32.15 34.83
CA ARG A 275 -4.05 -32.81 34.45
C ARG A 275 -4.30 -34.13 33.75
N ALA A 276 -4.92 -34.06 32.56
CA ALA A 276 -5.13 -35.25 31.73
C ALA A 276 -3.84 -35.61 30.96
N GLY A 277 -3.17 -36.69 31.37
CA GLY A 277 -1.99 -37.22 30.70
C GLY A 277 -0.64 -36.68 31.21
N PRO A 278 0.49 -37.21 30.71
CA PRO A 278 1.82 -36.73 31.07
C PRO A 278 2.03 -35.29 30.56
N ARG A 279 2.74 -34.47 31.35
CA ARG A 279 3.15 -33.12 30.94
C ARG A 279 4.01 -33.22 29.68
N GLN A 280 3.66 -32.46 28.63
CA GLN A 280 4.54 -32.32 27.47
C GLN A 280 5.73 -31.42 27.84
N THR A 281 6.94 -31.93 27.64
CA THR A 281 8.18 -31.18 27.80
C THR A 281 8.34 -30.22 26.63
N LEU A 282 8.62 -28.94 26.92
CA LEU A 282 8.86 -27.90 25.92
C LEU A 282 10.34 -27.86 25.54
N ALA A 283 10.81 -28.95 24.93
CA ALA A 283 12.16 -29.10 24.41
C ALA A 283 12.12 -29.29 22.89
N ASP A 284 13.20 -28.91 22.20
CA ASP A 284 13.41 -29.24 20.80
C ASP A 284 13.65 -30.75 20.60
N ARG A 285 13.90 -31.16 19.35
CA ARG A 285 14.11 -32.58 18.99
C ARG A 285 15.36 -33.20 19.65
N ASP A 286 16.29 -32.37 20.13
CA ASP A 286 17.53 -32.79 20.77
C ASP A 286 17.46 -32.69 22.31
N GLY A 287 16.28 -32.33 22.85
CA GLY A 287 16.07 -32.22 24.30
C GLY A 287 16.54 -30.90 24.90
N ILE A 288 16.89 -29.92 24.07
CA ILE A 288 17.30 -28.58 24.51
C ILE A 288 16.02 -27.78 24.78
N SER A 289 15.96 -27.11 25.93
CA SER A 289 14.82 -26.24 26.25
C SER A 289 14.69 -25.16 25.18
N CYS A 290 13.50 -25.01 24.61
CA CYS A 290 13.25 -24.06 23.52
C CYS A 290 13.50 -22.58 23.91
N LEU A 291 13.61 -22.30 25.22
CA LEU A 291 14.16 -21.06 25.78
C LEU A 291 15.00 -21.42 27.01
N GLU A 292 16.30 -21.11 26.96
CA GLU A 292 17.20 -21.17 28.12
C GLU A 292 16.91 -19.98 29.06
N SER A 293 17.16 -20.15 30.37
CA SER A 293 16.97 -19.07 31.34
C SER A 293 17.91 -17.90 31.04
N SER A 294 17.38 -16.71 30.81
CA SER A 294 18.18 -15.50 30.65
C SER A 294 18.16 -14.65 31.92
N GLU A 295 19.33 -14.27 32.43
CA GLU A 295 19.42 -13.16 33.38
C GLU A 295 19.17 -11.84 32.64
N ARG A 296 18.20 -11.07 33.15
CA ARG A 296 17.89 -9.66 32.86
C ARG A 296 18.32 -9.13 31.48
N GLY A 297 17.39 -9.17 30.53
CA GLY A 297 17.20 -8.13 29.50
C GLY A 297 15.84 -7.46 29.73
N ASP A 298 15.61 -6.24 29.24
CA ASP A 298 14.40 -5.42 29.45
C ASP A 298 13.09 -5.99 28.82
N GLY A 299 12.85 -7.30 28.92
CA GLY A 299 11.71 -7.98 28.33
C GLY A 299 10.48 -8.01 29.25
N LEU A 300 9.37 -7.46 28.77
CA LEU A 300 8.04 -7.64 29.36
C LEU A 300 7.52 -9.06 29.06
N THR A 301 6.98 -9.78 30.05
CA THR A 301 6.28 -11.05 29.81
C THR A 301 4.78 -10.87 29.99
N VAL A 302 4.00 -11.27 28.99
CA VAL A 302 2.53 -11.19 29.00
C VAL A 302 1.96 -12.41 29.73
N LEU A 303 1.11 -12.19 30.73
CA LEU A 303 0.38 -13.27 31.38
C LEU A 303 -0.98 -13.48 30.71
N ARG A 304 -1.42 -14.75 30.70
CA ARG A 304 -2.77 -15.18 30.36
C ARG A 304 -3.45 -15.67 31.65
N GLN A 305 -4.69 -15.25 31.88
CA GLN A 305 -5.58 -15.89 32.85
C GLN A 305 -6.41 -16.96 32.15
#